data_AF-A0A958H683-F1
#
_entry.id   AF-A0A958H683-F1
#
_cell.length_a   1.000
_cell.length_b   1.000
_cell.length_c   1.000
_cell.angle_alpha   90.00
_cell.angle_beta   90.00
_cell.angle_gamma   90.00
#
_symmetry.space_group_name_H-M   'P 1'
#
loop_
_entity.id
_entity.type
_entity.pdbx_description
1 polymer ?
#
loop_
_entity_poly.entity_id
_entity_poly.type
_entity_poly.pdbx_seq_one_letter_code
_entity_poly.pdbx_strand_id
1 'polypeptide(L)'
;YNWLRFGNPLELGYGFLGWRTDPEIVRWGLFSYAYLERNLHAALTSLPVLLPAFPFVTFNPEGLSLLITTPVLVMLPFLRGWTWTAWAALLSSGLIFLTALMYANTGLVQYGYRYAADFLPFLILAMALAGLRVVRWPVKALILFGVAVSLWGAVHAGWYPFTADLDLRIRQHTLLRYR
;
A
#
# COMPACT_ATOMS: atom_id res chain seq x y z
N TYR A 1 8.32 -2.03 -28.89
CA TYR A 1 9.18 -1.76 -27.72
C TYR A 1 9.65 -3.05 -27.04
N ASN A 2 8.77 -3.90 -26.47
CA ASN A 2 9.20 -5.13 -25.76
C ASN A 2 9.94 -6.15 -26.63
N TRP A 3 9.55 -6.35 -27.90
CA TRP A 3 10.28 -7.20 -28.85
C TRP A 3 11.77 -6.83 -28.96
N LEU A 4 12.09 -5.53 -29.03
CA LEU A 4 13.47 -5.06 -29.16
C LEU A 4 14.29 -5.24 -27.87
N ARG A 5 13.62 -5.28 -26.71
CA ARG A 5 14.27 -5.38 -25.40
C ARG A 5 14.45 -6.83 -24.95
N PHE A 6 13.50 -7.70 -25.28
CA PHE A 6 13.38 -9.05 -24.71
C PHE A 6 13.23 -10.16 -25.76
N GLY A 7 13.12 -9.82 -27.05
CA GLY A 7 12.87 -10.81 -28.11
C GLY A 7 11.47 -11.43 -28.09
N ASN A 8 10.58 -10.96 -27.21
CA ASN A 8 9.22 -11.47 -27.03
C ASN A 8 8.28 -10.28 -26.76
N PRO A 9 7.17 -10.12 -27.51
CA PRO A 9 6.29 -8.96 -27.35
C PRO A 9 5.45 -9.02 -26.08
N LEU A 10 5.25 -10.22 -25.52
CA LEU A 10 4.50 -10.49 -24.28
C LEU A 10 5.39 -10.54 -23.04
N GLU A 11 6.72 -10.46 -23.19
CA GLU A 11 7.63 -10.41 -22.05
C GLU A 11 7.53 -9.05 -21.35
N LEU A 12 7.16 -9.09 -20.06
CA LEU A 12 6.92 -7.92 -19.22
C LEU A 12 8.20 -7.44 -18.51
N GLY A 13 9.27 -8.23 -18.54
CA GLY A 13 10.57 -7.91 -17.96
C GLY A 13 10.77 -8.45 -16.53
N TYR A 14 9.74 -9.00 -15.91
CA TYR A 14 9.82 -9.56 -14.55
C TYR A 14 10.78 -10.74 -14.45
N GLY A 15 10.99 -11.47 -15.55
CA GLY A 15 11.97 -12.55 -15.63
C GLY A 15 13.43 -12.12 -15.46
N PHE A 16 13.72 -10.82 -15.58
CA PHE A 16 15.07 -10.24 -15.50
C PHE A 16 15.31 -9.48 -14.18
N LEU A 17 14.35 -9.45 -13.26
CA LEU A 17 14.50 -8.79 -11.96
C LEU A 17 15.27 -9.69 -10.98
N GLY A 18 16.16 -9.09 -10.18
CA GLY A 18 16.99 -9.80 -9.20
C GLY A 18 16.20 -10.50 -8.09
N TRP A 19 14.93 -10.12 -7.88
CA TRP A 19 14.05 -10.73 -6.87
C TRP A 19 13.40 -12.04 -7.34
N ARG A 20 13.71 -12.50 -8.57
CA ARG A 20 13.21 -13.77 -9.10
C ARG A 20 13.65 -14.99 -8.27
N THR A 21 14.72 -14.85 -7.49
CA THR A 21 15.21 -15.90 -6.58
C THR A 21 14.54 -15.87 -5.22
N ASP A 22 13.61 -14.94 -4.94
CA ASP A 22 12.86 -14.95 -3.69
C ASP A 22 12.07 -16.28 -3.57
N PRO A 23 12.33 -17.11 -2.55
CA PRO A 23 11.69 -18.41 -2.42
C PRO A 23 10.15 -18.38 -2.44
N GLU A 24 9.51 -17.30 -1.99
CA GLU A 24 8.06 -17.18 -2.08
C GLU A 24 7.59 -16.97 -3.52
N ILE A 25 8.28 -16.11 -4.28
CA ILE A 25 8.00 -15.89 -5.71
C ILE A 25 8.27 -17.16 -6.51
N VAL A 26 9.33 -17.92 -6.18
CA VAL A 26 9.62 -19.22 -6.79
C VAL A 26 8.51 -20.23 -6.49
N ARG A 27 8.00 -20.25 -5.26
CA ARG A 27 6.98 -21.21 -4.80
C ARG A 27 5.58 -20.89 -5.31
N TRP A 28 5.17 -19.63 -5.25
CA TRP A 28 3.78 -19.20 -5.46
C TRP A 28 3.60 -18.31 -6.69
N GLY A 29 4.68 -17.92 -7.36
CA GLY A 29 4.65 -16.93 -8.45
C GLY A 29 4.49 -15.50 -7.93
N LEU A 30 4.38 -14.56 -8.87
CA LEU A 30 4.22 -13.13 -8.56
C LEU A 30 2.83 -12.78 -8.02
N PHE A 31 1.81 -13.53 -8.45
CA PHE A 31 0.43 -13.34 -8.02
C PHE A 31 -0.12 -14.63 -7.44
N SER A 32 -0.54 -14.58 -6.18
CA SER A 32 -1.09 -15.74 -5.46
C SER A 32 -1.99 -15.31 -4.32
N TYR A 33 -2.98 -16.14 -4.04
CA TYR A 33 -3.82 -16.02 -2.84
C TYR A 33 -3.00 -16.14 -1.55
N ALA A 34 -1.84 -16.81 -1.59
CA ALA A 34 -0.93 -16.95 -0.45
C ALA A 34 -0.49 -15.60 0.16
N TYR A 35 -0.60 -14.51 -0.61
CA TYR A 35 -0.19 -13.17 -0.19
C TYR A 35 -1.34 -12.32 0.37
N LEU A 36 -2.59 -12.81 0.25
CA LEU A 36 -3.78 -12.06 0.59
C LEU A 36 -3.77 -11.61 2.06
N GLU A 37 -3.51 -12.53 2.97
CA GLU A 37 -3.51 -12.26 4.42
C GLU A 37 -2.52 -11.15 4.78
N ARG A 38 -1.26 -11.28 4.36
CA ARG A 38 -0.23 -10.28 4.68
C ARG A 38 -0.50 -8.92 4.07
N ASN A 39 -1.01 -8.87 2.83
CA ASN A 39 -1.30 -7.61 2.18
C ASN A 39 -2.54 -6.94 2.77
N LEU A 40 -3.53 -7.72 3.22
CA LEU A 40 -4.65 -7.20 4.00
C LEU A 40 -4.17 -6.64 5.34
N HIS A 41 -3.28 -7.35 6.02
CA HIS A 41 -2.67 -6.88 7.26
C HIS A 41 -1.91 -5.55 7.03
N ALA A 42 -1.07 -5.48 5.99
CA ALA A 42 -0.35 -4.27 5.62
C ALA A 42 -1.30 -3.10 5.28
N ALA A 43 -2.39 -3.37 4.54
CA ALA A 43 -3.33 -2.36 4.09
C ALA A 43 -4.26 -1.85 5.20
N LEU A 44 -4.68 -2.68 6.17
CA LEU A 44 -5.75 -2.34 7.11
C LEU A 44 -5.32 -2.23 8.56
N THR A 45 -4.42 -3.10 9.02
CA THR A 45 -4.11 -3.25 10.45
C THR A 45 -2.68 -2.89 10.84
N SER A 46 -1.80 -2.67 9.86
CA SER A 46 -0.41 -2.32 10.14
C SER A 46 -0.28 -0.95 10.80
N LEU A 47 0.30 -0.93 12.00
CA LEU A 47 0.50 0.25 12.85
C LEU A 47 1.93 0.79 12.73
N PRO A 48 2.18 2.05 13.16
CA PRO A 48 3.54 2.55 13.37
C PRO A 48 4.29 1.70 14.40
N VAL A 49 5.61 1.64 14.26
CA VAL A 49 6.51 0.94 15.19
C VAL A 49 6.96 1.91 16.27
N LEU A 50 6.87 1.50 17.53
CA LEU A 50 7.40 2.27 18.66
C LEU A 50 8.90 1.97 18.85
N LEU A 51 9.68 3.00 19.12
CA LEU A 51 11.13 2.95 19.32
C LEU A 51 11.47 3.32 20.78
N PRO A 52 12.51 2.72 21.37
CA PRO A 52 12.93 3.02 22.75
C PRO A 52 13.63 4.38 22.88
N ALA A 53 14.03 4.99 21.77
CA ALA A 53 14.70 6.29 21.71
C ALA A 53 14.09 7.15 20.59
N PHE A 54 14.35 8.47 20.62
CA PHE A 54 13.90 9.41 19.60
C PHE A 54 14.22 8.89 18.18
N PRO A 55 13.25 8.89 17.23
CA PRO A 55 11.97 9.61 17.25
C PRO A 55 10.80 8.94 17.99
N PHE A 56 11.04 7.87 18.77
CA PHE A 56 10.05 7.10 19.56
C PHE A 56 8.92 6.42 18.77
N VAL A 57 8.63 6.89 17.55
CA VAL A 57 7.65 6.31 16.63
C VAL A 57 8.24 6.37 15.22
N THR A 58 8.13 5.30 14.46
CA THR A 58 8.50 5.25 13.04
C THR A 58 7.44 4.51 12.23
N PHE A 59 7.47 4.66 10.90
CA PHE A 59 6.62 3.87 10.02
C PHE A 59 7.06 2.40 10.00
N ASN A 60 6.10 1.49 9.80
CA ASN A 60 6.41 0.08 9.60
C ASN A 60 6.93 -0.13 8.16
N PRO A 61 8.13 -0.70 7.96
CA PRO A 61 8.68 -0.95 6.63
C PRO A 61 7.87 -1.93 5.77
N GLU A 62 7.01 -2.76 6.38
CA GLU A 62 6.11 -3.65 5.66
C GLU A 62 4.85 -2.97 5.13
N GLY A 63 4.61 -1.71 5.53
CA GLY A 63 3.48 -0.88 5.12
C GLY A 63 2.78 -0.26 6.32
N LEU A 64 2.08 0.86 6.12
CA LEU A 64 1.25 1.52 7.14
C LEU A 64 -0.20 1.55 6.70
N SER A 65 -1.13 1.26 7.62
CA SER A 65 -2.55 1.13 7.34
C SER A 65 -3.13 2.32 6.57
N LEU A 66 -3.99 2.02 5.61
CA LEU A 66 -4.82 2.97 4.87
C LEU A 66 -5.75 3.75 5.79
N LEU A 67 -6.18 3.17 6.92
CA LEU A 67 -7.02 3.85 7.90
C LEU A 67 -6.26 4.93 8.66
N ILE A 68 -4.93 4.85 8.70
CA ILE A 68 -4.06 5.85 9.33
C ILE A 68 -3.62 6.89 8.30
N THR A 69 -3.18 6.42 7.13
CA THR A 69 -2.65 7.29 6.06
C THR A 69 -3.75 8.01 5.29
N THR A 70 -4.92 7.39 5.13
CA THR A 70 -6.07 7.90 4.37
C THR A 70 -7.38 7.65 5.16
N PRO A 71 -7.53 8.22 6.36
CA PRO A 71 -8.64 7.91 7.27
C PRO A 71 -10.02 8.30 6.72
N VAL A 72 -10.07 9.16 5.70
CA VAL A 72 -11.33 9.56 5.04
C VAL A 72 -12.08 8.36 4.47
N LEU A 73 -11.39 7.26 4.16
CA LEU A 73 -11.98 6.01 3.67
C LEU A 73 -13.01 5.41 4.64
N VAL A 74 -12.94 5.71 5.94
CA VAL A 74 -13.95 5.30 6.93
C VAL A 74 -15.34 5.85 6.60
N MET A 75 -15.43 6.89 5.76
CA MET A 75 -16.71 7.45 5.31
C MET A 75 -17.45 6.59 4.28
N LEU A 76 -16.76 5.64 3.61
CA LEU A 76 -17.31 4.82 2.53
C LEU A 76 -18.67 4.17 2.86
N PRO A 77 -18.88 3.45 3.98
CA PRO A 77 -20.16 2.81 4.30
C PRO A 77 -21.30 3.80 4.61
N PHE A 78 -21.00 5.08 4.85
CA PHE A 78 -22.00 6.10 5.18
C PHE A 78 -22.50 6.87 3.95
N LEU A 79 -21.93 6.60 2.77
CA LEU A 79 -22.33 7.23 1.52
C LEU A 79 -23.59 6.58 0.96
N ARG A 80 -24.49 7.42 0.43
CA ARG A 80 -25.82 6.98 -0.05
C ARG A 80 -26.12 7.36 -1.49
N GLY A 81 -25.34 8.26 -2.10
CA GLY A 81 -25.60 8.80 -3.45
C GLY A 81 -25.04 7.94 -4.58
N TRP A 82 -25.10 6.61 -4.48
CA TRP A 82 -24.43 5.72 -5.42
C TRP A 82 -25.08 5.75 -6.82
N THR A 83 -24.34 6.26 -7.80
CA THR A 83 -24.70 6.22 -9.22
C THR A 83 -24.01 5.04 -9.92
N TRP A 84 -24.42 4.72 -11.15
CA TRP A 84 -23.74 3.70 -11.96
C TRP A 84 -22.24 4.01 -12.13
N THR A 85 -21.89 5.28 -12.36
CA THR A 85 -20.50 5.71 -12.50
C THR A 85 -19.71 5.58 -11.19
N ALA A 86 -20.34 5.83 -10.04
CA ALA A 86 -19.74 5.60 -8.73
C ALA A 86 -19.45 4.11 -8.50
N TRP A 87 -20.40 3.22 -8.86
CA TRP A 87 -20.21 1.77 -8.77
C TRP A 87 -19.13 1.27 -9.72
N ALA A 88 -19.07 1.78 -10.96
CA ALA A 88 -18.02 1.43 -11.91
C ALA A 88 -16.64 1.83 -11.38
N ALA A 89 -16.49 3.05 -10.84
CA ALA A 89 -15.25 3.50 -10.22
C ALA A 89 -14.87 2.66 -8.98
N LEU A 90 -15.84 2.31 -8.13
CA LEU A 90 -15.61 1.44 -6.98
C LEU A 90 -15.16 0.04 -7.41
N LEU A 91 -15.80 -0.53 -8.44
CA LEU A 91 -15.43 -1.83 -8.99
C LEU A 91 -14.01 -1.79 -9.58
N SER A 92 -13.67 -0.75 -10.36
CA SER A 92 -12.31 -0.57 -10.86
C SER A 92 -11.29 -0.50 -9.72
N SER A 93 -11.58 0.31 -8.69
CA SER A 93 -10.74 0.35 -7.48
C SER A 93 -10.63 -1.02 -6.81
N GLY A 94 -11.73 -1.76 -6.68
CA GLY A 94 -11.76 -3.06 -6.02
C GLY A 94 -10.95 -4.11 -6.76
N LEU A 95 -11.01 -4.12 -8.11
CA LEU A 95 -10.22 -5.02 -8.94
C LEU A 95 -8.72 -4.73 -8.85
N ILE A 96 -8.33 -3.45 -8.88
CA ILE A 96 -6.92 -3.04 -8.71
C ILE A 96 -6.44 -3.37 -7.29
N PHE A 97 -7.27 -3.14 -6.28
CA PHE A 97 -6.92 -3.49 -4.90
C PHE A 97 -6.77 -5.00 -4.73
N LEU A 98 -7.65 -5.80 -5.33
CA LEU A 98 -7.58 -7.26 -5.30
C LEU A 98 -6.28 -7.78 -5.93
N THR A 99 -5.87 -7.25 -7.08
CA THR A 99 -4.60 -7.64 -7.71
C THR A 99 -3.40 -7.23 -6.86
N ALA A 100 -3.44 -6.06 -6.22
CA ALA A 100 -2.42 -5.63 -5.27
C ALA A 100 -2.35 -6.55 -4.03
N LEU A 101 -3.50 -6.98 -3.50
CA LEU A 101 -3.56 -7.91 -2.38
C LEU A 101 -2.99 -9.29 -2.70
N MET A 102 -3.09 -9.70 -3.97
CA MET A 102 -2.52 -10.96 -4.44
C MET A 102 -1.08 -10.83 -4.92
N TYR A 103 -0.43 -9.67 -4.77
CA TYR A 103 0.94 -9.47 -5.25
C TYR A 103 1.97 -9.90 -4.21
N ALA A 104 3.11 -10.47 -4.67
CA ALA A 104 4.13 -11.04 -3.79
C ALA A 104 4.72 -10.05 -2.76
N ASN A 105 4.66 -8.75 -3.03
CA ASN A 105 5.24 -7.73 -2.17
C ASN A 105 4.15 -6.92 -1.45
N THR A 106 4.47 -6.45 -0.24
CA THR A 106 3.62 -5.52 0.54
C THR A 106 4.01 -4.05 0.33
N GLY A 107 5.12 -3.79 -0.36
CA GLY A 107 5.63 -2.44 -0.65
C GLY A 107 7.02 -2.12 -0.10
N LEU A 108 7.65 -3.04 0.63
CA LEU A 108 9.04 -3.03 1.15
C LEU A 108 9.70 -1.65 1.26
N VAL A 109 9.87 -1.17 2.49
CA VAL A 109 10.63 0.06 2.85
C VAL A 109 10.02 1.31 2.23
N GLN A 110 8.70 1.47 2.37
CA GLN A 110 7.99 2.62 1.86
C GLN A 110 6.95 3.09 2.84
N TYR A 111 6.71 4.41 2.82
CA TYR A 111 5.69 5.01 3.65
C TYR A 111 4.28 4.67 3.11
N GLY A 112 3.40 4.21 3.99
CA GLY A 112 2.03 3.81 3.63
C GLY A 112 1.94 2.43 3.00
N TYR A 113 0.76 2.11 2.47
CA TYR A 113 0.57 0.94 1.61
C TYR A 113 0.93 1.32 0.18
N ARG A 114 2.07 0.83 -0.36
CA ARG A 114 2.62 1.28 -1.67
C ARG A 114 1.57 1.26 -2.79
N TYR A 115 0.81 0.18 -2.87
CA TYR A 115 -0.17 -0.06 -3.94
C TYR A 115 -1.44 0.80 -3.80
N ALA A 116 -1.56 1.59 -2.73
CA ALA A 116 -2.65 2.52 -2.54
C ALA A 116 -2.77 3.52 -3.69
N ALA A 117 -1.63 3.99 -4.21
CA ALA A 117 -1.60 4.97 -5.30
C ALA A 117 -2.35 4.50 -6.56
N ASP A 118 -2.43 3.19 -6.79
CA ASP A 118 -3.00 2.61 -8.00
C ASP A 118 -4.54 2.57 -7.97
N PHE A 119 -5.14 2.38 -6.80
CA PHE A 119 -6.60 2.26 -6.66
C PHE A 119 -7.29 3.45 -5.97
N LEU A 120 -6.57 4.19 -5.11
CA LEU A 120 -7.13 5.33 -4.38
C LEU A 120 -7.78 6.40 -5.27
N PRO A 121 -7.23 6.76 -6.45
CA PRO A 121 -7.89 7.74 -7.32
C PRO A 121 -9.31 7.33 -7.70
N PHE A 122 -9.51 6.05 -8.03
CA PHE A 122 -10.83 5.50 -8.36
C PHE A 122 -11.73 5.40 -7.13
N LEU A 123 -11.19 5.02 -5.97
CA LEU A 123 -11.94 4.95 -4.73
C LEU A 123 -12.44 6.33 -4.28
N ILE A 124 -11.56 7.34 -4.32
CA ILE A 124 -11.90 8.72 -3.96
C ILE A 124 -12.93 9.28 -4.95
N LEU A 125 -12.77 9.01 -6.25
CA LEU A 125 -13.75 9.38 -7.27
C LEU A 125 -15.12 8.73 -6.98
N ALA A 126 -15.15 7.43 -6.68
CA ALA A 126 -16.38 6.73 -6.32
C ALA A 126 -17.04 7.37 -5.10
N MET A 127 -16.27 7.69 -4.05
CA MET A 127 -16.78 8.35 -2.85
C MET A 127 -17.31 9.75 -3.14
N ALA A 128 -16.61 10.54 -3.96
CA ALA A 128 -17.05 11.88 -4.36
C ALA A 128 -18.39 11.82 -5.11
N LEU A 129 -18.51 10.92 -6.09
CA LEU A 129 -19.75 10.67 -6.83
C LEU A 129 -20.88 10.14 -5.92
N ALA A 130 -20.54 9.31 -4.93
CA ALA A 130 -21.48 8.79 -3.94
C ALA A 130 -21.91 9.80 -2.86
N GLY A 131 -21.45 11.05 -2.96
CA GLY A 131 -21.88 12.16 -2.13
C GLY A 131 -20.95 12.51 -0.96
N LEU A 132 -19.68 12.10 -1.00
CA LEU A 132 -18.67 12.59 -0.05
C LEU A 132 -18.50 14.10 -0.24
N ARG A 133 -18.77 14.87 0.81
CA ARG A 133 -18.68 16.33 0.80
C ARG A 133 -17.61 16.82 1.75
N VAL A 134 -16.54 17.38 1.20
CA VAL A 134 -15.43 17.97 1.97
C VAL A 134 -15.88 19.11 2.87
N VAL A 135 -17.02 19.76 2.61
CA VAL A 135 -17.54 20.81 3.52
C VAL A 135 -17.94 20.29 4.91
N ARG A 136 -18.20 18.99 5.07
CA ARG A 136 -18.60 18.39 6.35
C ARG A 136 -17.41 18.30 7.30
N TRP A 137 -17.55 18.82 8.52
CA TRP A 137 -16.48 18.85 9.53
C TRP A 137 -15.81 17.49 9.78
N PRO A 138 -16.53 16.36 9.92
CA PRO A 138 -15.89 15.06 10.09
C PRO A 138 -14.99 14.68 8.91
N VAL A 139 -15.42 14.95 7.68
CA VAL A 139 -14.64 14.68 6.47
C VAL A 139 -13.40 15.57 6.42
N LYS A 140 -13.52 16.86 6.76
CA LYS A 140 -12.35 17.76 6.85
C LYS A 140 -11.36 17.27 7.89
N ALA A 141 -11.82 16.91 9.08
CA ALA A 141 -10.95 16.45 10.16
C ALA A 141 -10.16 15.20 9.75
N LEU A 142 -10.82 14.23 9.09
CA LEU A 142 -10.16 13.04 8.57
C LEU A 142 -9.12 13.39 7.50
N ILE A 143 -9.45 14.26 6.55
CA ILE A 143 -8.50 14.69 5.52
C ILE A 143 -7.30 15.39 6.15
N LEU A 144 -7.51 16.33 7.07
CA LEU A 144 -6.44 17.05 7.77
C LEU A 144 -5.56 16.09 8.59
N PHE A 145 -6.17 15.10 9.24
CA PHE A 145 -5.41 14.04 9.92
C PHE A 145 -4.53 13.27 8.94
N GLY A 146 -5.08 12.79 7.81
CA GLY A 146 -4.30 12.08 6.80
C GLY A 146 -3.14 12.90 6.23
N VAL A 147 -3.36 14.21 6.02
CA VAL A 147 -2.29 15.15 5.65
C VAL A 147 -1.23 15.26 6.73
N ALA A 148 -1.62 15.40 8.00
CA ALA A 148 -0.67 15.46 9.12
C ALA A 148 0.17 14.19 9.25
N VAL A 149 -0.46 13.00 9.14
CA VAL A 149 0.26 11.72 9.15
C VAL A 149 1.19 11.62 7.94
N SER A 150 0.76 12.04 6.75
CA SER A 150 1.59 12.02 5.54
C SER A 150 2.79 12.96 5.63
N LEU A 151 2.64 14.13 6.24
CA LEU A 151 3.74 15.05 6.54
C LEU A 151 4.69 14.45 7.58
N TRP A 152 4.16 13.84 8.64
CA TRP A 152 4.97 13.12 9.62
C TRP A 152 5.81 12.01 8.96
N GLY A 153 5.18 11.24 8.06
CA GLY A 153 5.82 10.19 7.27
C GLY A 153 6.91 10.73 6.35
N ALA A 154 6.65 11.83 5.64
CA ALA A 154 7.62 12.49 4.77
C ALA A 154 8.84 13.00 5.54
N VAL A 155 8.61 13.62 6.71
CA VAL A 155 9.68 14.05 7.61
C VAL A 155 10.49 12.84 8.06
N HIS A 156 9.85 11.79 8.60
CA HIS A 156 10.53 10.59 9.10
C HIS A 156 11.28 9.81 8.01
N ALA A 157 10.73 9.76 6.79
CA ALA A 157 11.44 9.19 5.64
C ALA A 157 12.71 9.97 5.31
N GLY A 158 12.72 11.29 5.51
CA GLY A 158 13.92 12.13 5.38
C GLY A 158 14.95 11.92 6.51
N TRP A 159 14.50 11.54 7.71
CA TRP A 159 15.37 11.21 8.85
C TRP A 159 15.87 9.77 8.84
N TYR A 160 15.25 8.88 8.06
CA TYR A 160 15.63 7.47 8.01
C TYR A 160 17.00 7.35 7.33
N PRO A 161 18.08 7.03 8.07
CA PRO A 161 19.36 6.77 7.46
C PRO A 161 19.16 5.52 6.60
N PHE A 162 19.33 5.64 5.29
CA PHE A 162 19.28 4.51 4.36
C PHE A 162 20.51 3.59 4.50
N THR A 163 21.03 3.44 5.72
CA THR A 163 22.37 2.92 6.00
C THR A 163 22.35 1.93 7.16
N ALA A 164 22.83 0.71 6.86
CA ALA A 164 23.17 -0.43 7.73
C ALA A 164 22.03 -1.09 8.55
N ASP A 165 21.18 -0.33 9.24
CA ASP A 165 20.22 -0.91 10.19
C ASP A 165 18.97 -1.50 9.50
N LEU A 166 18.59 -0.91 8.37
CA LEU A 166 17.58 -1.45 7.49
C LEU A 166 18.03 -2.79 6.86
N ASP A 167 19.32 -2.92 6.55
CA ASP A 167 19.89 -4.14 5.98
C ASP A 167 19.89 -5.29 7.01
N LEU A 168 20.11 -4.98 8.29
CA LEU A 168 19.97 -5.92 9.41
C LEU A 168 18.51 -6.31 9.68
N ARG A 169 17.56 -5.36 9.67
CA ARG A 169 16.14 -5.66 9.89
C ARG A 169 15.48 -6.36 8.71
N ILE A 170 15.85 -6.00 7.47
CA ILE A 170 15.46 -6.75 6.27
C ILE A 170 16.03 -8.16 6.39
N ARG A 171 17.33 -8.34 6.67
CA ARG A 171 17.92 -9.68 6.88
C ARG A 171 17.21 -10.46 7.99
N GLN A 172 16.86 -9.85 9.11
CA GLN A 172 16.14 -10.52 10.20
C GLN A 172 14.68 -10.87 9.83
N HIS A 173 13.96 -9.99 9.13
CA HIS A 173 12.62 -10.30 8.60
C HIS A 173 12.67 -11.36 7.49
N THR A 174 13.69 -11.35 6.62
CA THR A 174 13.94 -12.40 5.64
C THR A 174 14.26 -13.72 6.34
N LEU A 175 15.05 -13.73 7.40
CA LEU A 175 15.36 -14.94 8.19
C LEU A 175 14.15 -15.48 8.96
N LEU A 176 13.23 -14.61 9.40
CA LEU A 176 11.96 -15.01 10.03
C LEU A 176 10.90 -15.46 9.00
N ARG A 177 10.95 -14.96 7.75
CA ARG A 177 10.12 -15.45 6.63
C ARG A 177 10.47 -16.88 6.19
N TYR A 178 11.66 -17.37 6.52
CA TYR A 178 12.17 -18.69 6.10
C TYR A 178 12.37 -19.69 7.25
N ARG A 179 11.72 -19.47 8.40
CA ARG A 179 11.54 -20.48 9.45
C ARG A 179 10.10 -20.98 9.45
#